data_AF-G8YRL7-F1
#
_entry.id   AF-G8YRL7-F1
#
_cell.length_a   1.000
_cell.length_b   1.000
_cell.length_c   1.000
_cell.angle_alpha   90.00
_cell.angle_beta   90.00
_cell.angle_gamma   90.00
#
_symmetry.space_group_name_H-M   'P 1'
#
loop_
_entity.id
_entity.type
_entity.pdbx_description
1 polymer ?
#
loop_
_entity_poly.entity_id
_entity_poly.type
_entity_poly.pdbx_seq_one_letter_code
_entity_poly.pdbx_strand_id
1 'polypeptide(L)'
;MKIRSFTFKSEEDFSSIDYDYALADSIYHENQLVIPDSTIQIGVNVYINGIKAGATNCETLVDSLGHALNESELWQELGYSTELFIEPDNYTFVLKLACQAVTPAIGDFLTIRSSHPDDVNFLQQMTWNFYYSKNDARVELQSLVSSMNLMLCSLLIDLESKFPFIFSFYARKLFQLNYKMFSQNITELHTVFPSSNETNLRNAEEDHLERPKTYYLAKLLNTFQAKVRNCYTTLEIIRQCNTTSSRLQSCKRYKRKLENGNAQLSVPVHSMSYNLCLLDLSAVKRNIKNDARDLPIKSKCK
;
A
#
# COMPACT_ATOMS: atom_id res chain seq x y z
N MET A 1 7.21 17.65 7.13
CA MET A 1 6.18 16.59 7.01
C MET A 1 5.77 16.14 8.40
N LYS A 2 4.48 15.92 8.70
CA LYS A 2 4.05 15.45 10.03
C LYS A 2 4.12 13.93 10.09
N ILE A 3 4.97 13.39 10.96
CA ILE A 3 5.00 11.97 11.31
C ILE A 3 3.60 11.57 11.81
N ARG A 4 3.03 10.51 11.24
CA ARG A 4 1.77 9.93 11.70
C ARG A 4 2.05 8.68 12.51
N SER A 5 1.40 8.56 13.66
CA SER A 5 1.61 7.48 14.63
C SER A 5 0.29 6.78 14.94
N PHE A 6 0.25 5.46 14.88
CA PHE A 6 -0.81 4.66 15.52
C PHE A 6 -0.29 4.13 16.85
N THR A 7 -1.06 4.26 17.91
CA THR A 7 -0.63 3.86 19.26
C THR A 7 -1.68 2.99 19.92
N PHE A 8 -1.23 1.84 20.43
CA PHE A 8 -2.01 0.93 21.26
C PHE A 8 -1.34 0.84 22.63
N LYS A 9 -2.09 1.15 23.69
CA LYS A 9 -1.59 1.11 25.06
C LYS A 9 -2.51 0.26 25.92
N SER A 10 -1.96 -0.77 26.54
CA SER A 10 -2.55 -1.46 27.69
C SER A 10 -1.77 -1.07 28.95
N GLU A 11 -2.19 -1.58 30.12
CA GLU A 11 -1.50 -1.31 31.39
C GLU A 11 -0.05 -1.86 31.42
N GLU A 12 0.25 -2.89 30.60
CA GLU A 12 1.53 -3.60 30.61
C GLU A 12 2.34 -3.46 29.31
N ASP A 13 1.65 -3.23 28.18
CA ASP A 13 2.24 -3.21 26.84
C ASP A 13 1.92 -1.89 26.14
N PHE A 14 2.92 -1.36 25.44
CA PHE A 14 2.80 -0.21 24.54
C PHE A 14 3.29 -0.63 23.16
N SER A 15 2.49 -0.41 22.13
CA SER A 15 2.95 -0.57 20.75
C SER A 15 2.53 0.61 19.90
N SER A 16 3.44 1.08 19.06
CA SER A 16 3.13 2.11 18.08
C SER A 16 3.84 1.88 16.77
N ILE A 17 3.26 2.39 15.70
CA ILE A 17 3.91 2.46 14.40
C ILE A 17 3.86 3.90 13.90
N ASP A 18 5.03 4.45 13.63
CA ASP A 18 5.19 5.74 12.99
C ASP A 18 5.58 5.53 11.54
N TYR A 19 5.09 6.37 10.64
CA TYR A 19 5.53 6.33 9.26
C TYR A 19 5.74 7.71 8.65
N ASP A 20 6.66 7.74 7.70
CA ASP A 20 6.90 8.87 6.81
C ASP A 20 7.05 8.38 5.36
N TYR A 21 6.95 9.29 4.40
CA TYR A 21 7.05 8.98 2.98
C TYR A 21 7.71 10.09 2.18
N ALA A 22 8.38 9.73 1.11
CA ALA A 22 8.96 10.67 0.15
C ALA A 22 8.22 10.53 -1.19
N LEU A 23 7.78 11.67 -1.69
CA LEU A 23 7.24 11.82 -3.04
C LEU A 23 8.32 12.40 -3.95
N ALA A 24 8.22 12.13 -5.26
CA ALA A 24 9.18 12.62 -6.23
C ALA A 24 9.21 14.16 -6.34
N ASP A 25 8.10 14.83 -6.02
CA ASP A 25 8.08 16.26 -5.69
C ASP A 25 7.74 16.46 -4.21
N SER A 26 8.48 17.35 -3.54
CA SER A 26 8.37 17.58 -2.08
C SER A 26 7.07 18.25 -1.64
N ILE A 27 6.28 18.78 -2.56
CA ILE A 27 5.01 19.46 -2.28
C ILE A 27 3.85 18.51 -2.57
N TYR A 28 3.17 18.08 -1.51
CA TYR A 28 1.96 17.27 -1.61
C TYR A 28 0.72 18.17 -1.59
N HIS A 29 -0.15 18.02 -2.59
CA HIS A 29 -1.49 18.58 -2.58
C HIS A 29 -2.52 17.48 -2.30
N GLU A 30 -3.52 17.75 -1.46
CA GLU A 30 -4.53 16.75 -1.05
C GLU A 30 -5.32 16.15 -2.23
N ASN A 31 -5.46 16.93 -3.30
CA ASN A 31 -6.14 16.56 -4.55
C ASN A 31 -5.21 15.97 -5.61
N GLN A 32 -3.90 15.87 -5.34
CA GLN A 32 -2.95 15.30 -6.28
C GLN A 32 -3.16 13.79 -6.38
N LEU A 33 -3.07 13.28 -7.61
CA LEU A 33 -3.03 11.86 -7.87
C LEU A 33 -1.66 11.32 -7.46
N VAL A 34 -1.62 10.38 -6.51
CA VAL A 34 -0.36 9.73 -6.13
C VAL A 34 -0.36 8.30 -6.60
N ILE A 35 0.61 7.97 -7.44
CA ILE A 35 0.82 6.65 -8.03
C ILE A 35 2.15 6.06 -7.55
N PRO A 36 2.33 4.72 -7.64
CA PRO A 36 3.62 4.15 -7.28
C PRO A 36 4.68 4.56 -8.31
N ASP A 37 5.89 4.90 -7.85
CA ASP A 37 7.07 4.85 -8.71
C ASP A 37 7.29 3.39 -9.19
N SER A 38 8.12 3.23 -10.21
CA SER A 38 8.55 1.95 -10.77
C SER A 38 8.94 0.94 -9.68
N THR A 39 9.65 1.41 -8.66
CA THR A 39 9.94 0.67 -7.42
C THR A 39 9.74 1.59 -6.22
N ILE A 40 8.93 1.16 -5.25
CA ILE A 40 8.80 1.84 -3.96
C ILE A 40 9.72 1.16 -2.96
N GLN A 41 10.52 1.94 -2.23
CA GLN A 41 11.35 1.41 -1.14
C GLN A 41 10.66 1.63 0.20
N ILE A 42 10.49 0.56 0.98
CA ILE A 42 9.92 0.63 2.32
C ILE A 42 10.97 0.21 3.34
N GLY A 43 11.59 1.19 4.00
CA GLY A 43 12.49 0.94 5.12
C GLY A 43 11.71 0.63 6.38
N VAL A 44 12.02 -0.48 7.05
CA VAL A 44 11.34 -0.89 8.28
C VAL A 44 12.33 -0.97 9.44
N ASN A 45 12.05 -0.17 10.46
CA ASN A 45 12.78 -0.14 11.72
C ASN A 45 11.92 -0.76 12.81
N VAL A 46 12.53 -1.60 13.65
CA VAL A 46 11.87 -2.22 14.80
C VAL A 46 12.60 -1.80 16.06
N TYR A 47 11.87 -1.29 17.05
CA TYR A 47 12.37 -0.86 18.34
C TYR A 47 11.66 -1.66 19.43
N ILE A 48 12.43 -2.29 20.30
CA ILE A 48 11.95 -3.09 21.43
C ILE A 48 12.44 -2.42 22.71
N ASN A 49 11.53 -2.02 23.59
CA ASN A 49 11.82 -1.29 24.84
C ASN A 49 12.73 -0.06 24.61
N GLY A 50 12.51 0.67 23.51
CA GLY A 50 13.27 1.85 23.14
C GLY A 50 14.62 1.59 22.44
N ILE A 51 15.02 0.33 22.26
CA ILE A 51 16.28 -0.04 21.59
C ILE A 51 15.98 -0.62 20.21
N LYS A 52 16.72 -0.20 19.18
CA LYS A 52 16.58 -0.75 17.82
C LYS A 52 16.92 -2.25 17.85
N ALA A 53 16.04 -3.10 17.32
CA ALA A 53 16.10 -4.55 17.50
C ALA A 53 17.37 -5.20 16.92
N GLY A 54 17.96 -4.66 15.86
CA GLY A 54 19.26 -5.17 15.40
C GLY A 54 20.44 -4.61 16.19
N ALA A 55 20.31 -3.51 16.93
CA ALA A 55 21.34 -3.07 17.86
C ALA A 55 21.36 -3.87 19.18
N THR A 56 20.45 -4.84 19.32
CA THR A 56 20.49 -5.83 20.41
C THR A 56 21.04 -7.15 19.88
N ASN A 57 21.16 -8.17 20.74
CA ASN A 57 21.44 -9.54 20.32
C ASN A 57 20.34 -10.19 19.47
N CYS A 58 19.40 -9.40 18.93
CA CYS A 58 18.24 -9.84 18.15
C CYS A 58 18.37 -9.47 16.67
N GLU A 59 19.58 -9.34 16.13
CA GLU A 59 19.82 -9.08 14.69
C GLU A 59 19.01 -10.03 13.80
N THR A 60 19.03 -11.33 14.12
CA THR A 60 18.29 -12.37 13.40
C THR A 60 16.76 -12.19 13.43
N LEU A 61 16.21 -11.45 14.40
CA LEU A 61 14.79 -11.12 14.45
C LEU A 61 14.43 -10.13 13.35
N VAL A 62 15.27 -9.12 13.10
CA VAL A 62 15.04 -8.12 12.05
C VAL A 62 15.00 -8.80 10.69
N ASP A 63 15.97 -9.68 10.43
CA ASP A 63 16.04 -10.46 9.19
C ASP A 63 14.83 -11.37 9.03
N SER A 64 14.46 -12.09 10.10
CA SER A 64 13.31 -13.01 10.09
C SER A 64 11.98 -12.30 9.86
N LEU A 65 11.80 -11.11 10.44
CA LEU A 65 10.65 -10.25 10.19
C LEU A 65 10.65 -9.73 8.75
N GLY A 66 11.82 -9.34 8.23
CA GLY A 66 11.99 -8.90 6.85
C GLY A 66 11.59 -9.99 5.84
N HIS A 67 12.08 -11.22 6.04
CA HIS A 67 11.70 -12.36 5.21
C HIS A 67 10.19 -12.67 5.30
N ALA A 68 9.63 -12.70 6.51
CA ALA A 68 8.20 -12.96 6.68
C ALA A 68 7.33 -11.89 6.01
N LEU A 69 7.74 -10.61 6.07
CA LEU A 69 7.02 -9.53 5.38
C LEU A 69 7.19 -9.62 3.85
N ASN A 70 8.38 -9.97 3.37
CA ASN A 70 8.68 -10.13 1.95
C ASN A 70 7.89 -11.29 1.32
N GLU A 71 7.66 -12.36 2.07
CA GLU A 71 6.88 -13.54 1.68
C GLU A 71 5.36 -13.33 1.81
N SER A 72 4.91 -12.18 2.32
CA SER A 72 3.48 -11.90 2.52
C SER A 72 2.70 -11.93 1.20
N GLU A 73 1.62 -12.72 1.15
CA GLU A 73 0.74 -12.84 -0.02
C GLU A 73 0.10 -11.51 -0.42
N LEU A 74 -0.04 -10.57 0.54
CA LEU A 74 -0.58 -9.23 0.31
C LEU A 74 0.06 -8.55 -0.91
N TRP A 75 1.39 -8.61 -1.02
CA TRP A 75 2.10 -7.87 -2.07
C TRP A 75 1.74 -8.40 -3.46
N GLN A 76 1.64 -9.72 -3.58
CA GLN A 76 1.23 -10.38 -4.82
C GLN A 76 -0.23 -10.07 -5.16
N GLU A 77 -1.13 -10.05 -4.16
CA GLU A 77 -2.53 -9.66 -4.36
C GLU A 77 -2.66 -8.21 -4.85
N LEU A 78 -1.84 -7.31 -4.30
CA LEU A 78 -1.72 -5.93 -4.76
C LEU A 78 -0.99 -5.81 -6.11
N GLY A 79 -0.43 -6.89 -6.67
CA GLY A 79 0.29 -6.87 -7.94
C GLY A 79 1.66 -6.19 -7.84
N TYR A 80 2.37 -6.47 -6.76
CA TYR A 80 3.77 -6.13 -6.56
C TYR A 80 4.64 -7.39 -6.60
N SER A 81 5.81 -7.28 -7.22
CA SER A 81 6.93 -8.17 -6.94
C SER A 81 7.81 -7.55 -5.86
N THR A 82 8.31 -8.38 -4.95
CA THR A 82 9.07 -7.95 -3.79
C THR A 82 10.54 -8.37 -3.88
N GLU A 83 11.42 -7.51 -3.39
CA GLU A 83 12.83 -7.80 -3.16
C GLU A 83 13.20 -7.30 -1.77
N LEU A 84 13.85 -8.15 -0.98
CA LEU A 84 14.30 -7.81 0.37
C LEU A 84 15.79 -7.45 0.34
N PHE A 85 16.12 -6.30 0.92
CA PHE A 85 17.48 -5.89 1.20
C PHE A 85 17.63 -5.63 2.70
N ILE A 86 18.62 -6.23 3.34
CA ILE A 86 18.91 -6.00 4.75
C ILE A 86 20.14 -5.12 4.80
N GLU A 87 20.01 -3.91 5.35
CA GLU A 87 21.12 -2.95 5.45
C GLU A 87 22.14 -3.45 6.47
N PRO A 88 23.39 -3.74 6.06
CA PRO A 88 24.47 -3.99 7.01
C PRO A 88 24.64 -2.75 7.89
N ASP A 89 24.87 -2.95 9.20
CA ASP A 89 25.18 -1.91 10.20
C ASP A 89 24.04 -0.98 10.63
N ASN A 90 22.98 -0.81 9.82
CA ASN A 90 21.87 0.07 10.18
C ASN A 90 20.70 -0.68 10.83
N TYR A 91 20.70 -2.01 10.85
CA TYR A 91 19.67 -2.80 11.55
C TYR A 91 18.24 -2.52 11.06
N THR A 92 18.14 -2.25 9.76
CA THR A 92 16.92 -1.93 9.02
C THR A 92 16.83 -2.90 7.87
N PHE A 93 15.63 -3.41 7.61
CA PHE A 93 15.37 -4.08 6.34
C PHE A 93 14.56 -3.17 5.43
N VAL A 94 14.89 -3.19 4.15
CA VAL A 94 14.26 -2.44 3.09
C VAL A 94 13.52 -3.43 2.19
N LEU A 95 12.21 -3.26 2.11
CA LEU A 95 11.37 -3.99 1.18
C LEU A 95 11.18 -3.14 -0.08
N LYS A 96 11.69 -3.61 -1.21
CA LYS A 96 11.47 -2.98 -2.52
C LYS A 96 10.22 -3.58 -3.16
N LEU A 97 9.26 -2.74 -3.50
CA LEU A 97 8.01 -3.11 -4.15
C LEU A 97 8.00 -2.62 -5.59
N ALA A 98 8.20 -3.53 -6.54
CA ALA A 98 8.09 -3.21 -7.97
C ALA A 98 6.63 -3.37 -8.43
N CYS A 99 6.01 -2.27 -8.87
CA CYS A 99 4.59 -2.23 -9.21
C CYS A 99 4.33 -2.77 -10.62
N GLN A 100 3.65 -3.90 -10.74
CA GLN A 100 3.27 -4.50 -12.03
C GLN A 100 1.94 -3.95 -12.57
N ALA A 101 1.08 -3.44 -11.68
CA ALA A 101 -0.28 -3.04 -12.05
C ALA A 101 -0.35 -1.77 -12.90
N VAL A 102 0.60 -0.86 -12.67
CA VAL A 102 0.61 0.50 -13.25
C VAL A 102 1.65 0.61 -14.37
N THR A 103 2.54 -0.37 -14.53
CA THR A 103 3.62 -0.38 -15.54
C THR A 103 3.13 -0.06 -16.96
N PRO A 104 2.00 -0.61 -17.45
CA PRO A 104 1.53 -0.30 -18.81
C PRO A 104 1.09 1.16 -19.01
N ALA A 105 0.79 1.87 -17.92
CA ALA A 105 0.29 3.24 -17.91
C ALA A 105 1.37 4.27 -17.52
N ILE A 106 2.59 3.83 -17.19
CA ILE A 106 3.63 4.70 -16.61
C ILE A 106 4.01 5.85 -17.55
N GLY A 107 4.04 5.62 -18.87
CA GLY A 107 4.38 6.65 -19.87
C GLY A 107 3.37 7.78 -19.91
N ASP A 108 2.08 7.46 -19.80
CA ASP A 108 1.03 8.47 -19.73
C ASP A 108 1.15 9.30 -18.45
N PHE A 109 1.45 8.65 -17.31
CA PHE A 109 1.67 9.36 -16.05
C PHE A 109 2.89 10.28 -16.05
N LEU A 110 3.99 9.85 -16.65
CA LEU A 110 5.17 10.70 -16.85
C LEU A 110 4.84 11.93 -17.71
N THR A 111 4.01 11.73 -18.75
CA THR A 111 3.55 12.82 -19.63
C THR A 111 2.61 13.79 -18.91
N ILE A 112 1.71 13.28 -18.06
CA ILE A 112 0.86 14.13 -17.22
C ILE A 112 1.74 14.93 -16.26
N ARG A 113 2.68 14.30 -15.55
CA ARG A 113 3.54 15.01 -14.58
C ARG A 113 4.41 16.07 -15.26
N SER A 114 4.97 15.79 -16.43
CA SER A 114 5.79 16.78 -17.15
C SER A 114 4.98 17.99 -17.61
N SER A 115 3.70 17.80 -17.94
CA SER A 115 2.81 18.86 -18.39
C SER A 115 2.14 19.60 -17.22
N HIS A 116 1.79 18.88 -16.16
CA HIS A 116 0.99 19.30 -15.02
C HIS A 116 1.56 18.68 -13.71
N PRO A 117 2.68 19.20 -13.19
CA PRO A 117 3.38 18.62 -12.05
C PRO A 117 2.53 18.59 -10.76
N ASP A 118 1.59 19.52 -10.62
CA ASP A 118 0.71 19.59 -9.44
C ASP A 118 -0.42 18.53 -9.46
N ASP A 119 -0.66 17.88 -10.60
CA ASP A 119 -1.76 16.92 -10.76
C ASP A 119 -1.37 15.48 -10.41
N VAL A 120 -0.10 15.10 -10.65
CA VAL A 120 0.39 13.72 -10.46
C VAL A 120 1.74 13.71 -9.76
N ASN A 121 1.88 12.87 -8.74
CA ASN A 121 3.13 12.63 -8.04
C ASN A 121 3.39 11.13 -7.86
N PHE A 122 4.66 10.79 -7.64
CA PHE A 122 5.12 9.41 -7.49
C PHE A 122 5.56 9.18 -6.06
N LEU A 123 5.03 8.15 -5.41
CA LEU A 123 5.56 7.68 -4.14
C LEU A 123 6.84 6.90 -4.41
N GLN A 124 7.97 7.33 -3.84
CA GLN A 124 9.28 6.71 -4.08
C GLN A 124 9.72 5.89 -2.88
N GLN A 125 9.52 6.42 -1.68
CA GLN A 125 10.03 5.80 -0.46
C GLN A 125 9.04 5.96 0.69
N MET A 126 9.04 4.98 1.59
CA MET A 126 8.42 5.05 2.89
C MET A 126 9.38 4.56 3.96
N THR A 127 9.23 5.08 5.17
CA THR A 127 9.91 4.54 6.36
C THR A 127 8.87 4.23 7.41
N TRP A 128 8.90 3.02 7.97
CA TRP A 128 8.03 2.55 9.02
C TRP A 128 8.87 2.27 10.27
N ASN A 129 8.49 2.87 11.39
CA ASN A 129 9.15 2.69 12.68
C ASN A 129 8.19 2.02 13.63
N PHE A 130 8.42 0.74 13.92
CA PHE A 130 7.66 -0.04 14.88
C PHE A 130 8.28 0.09 16.25
N TYR A 131 7.49 0.49 17.23
CA TYR A 131 7.86 0.51 18.63
C TYR A 131 7.02 -0.51 19.36
N TYR A 132 7.67 -1.39 20.10
CA TYR A 132 7.04 -2.32 21.01
C TYR A 132 7.74 -2.18 22.36
N SER A 133 7.00 -1.88 23.41
CA SER A 133 7.51 -1.76 24.77
C SER A 133 6.65 -2.57 25.72
N LYS A 134 7.31 -3.27 26.63
CA LYS A 134 6.66 -4.06 27.67
C LYS A 134 7.38 -3.82 28.99
N ASN A 135 6.64 -3.77 30.10
CA ASN A 135 7.19 -3.63 31.45
C ASN A 135 7.96 -4.88 31.96
N ASP A 136 8.29 -5.82 31.08
CA ASP A 136 9.01 -7.06 31.35
C ASP A 136 10.36 -7.04 30.61
N ALA A 137 11.40 -7.61 31.23
CA ALA A 137 12.71 -7.84 30.62
C ALA A 137 12.65 -8.87 29.48
N ARG A 138 11.57 -9.66 29.37
CA ARG A 138 11.39 -10.67 28.33
C ARG A 138 10.23 -10.32 27.42
N VAL A 139 10.48 -10.43 26.11
CA VAL A 139 9.46 -10.26 25.07
C VAL A 139 9.11 -11.62 24.45
N GLU A 140 7.82 -11.94 24.44
CA GLU A 140 7.33 -13.12 23.76
C GLU A 140 7.19 -12.85 22.26
N LEU A 141 7.82 -13.67 21.42
CA LEU A 141 7.81 -13.51 19.97
C LEU A 141 6.39 -13.47 19.39
N GLN A 142 5.50 -14.32 19.92
CA GLN A 142 4.11 -14.36 19.48
C GLN A 142 3.40 -13.02 19.73
N SER A 143 3.54 -12.46 20.93
CA SER A 143 2.93 -11.17 21.29
C SER A 143 3.50 -10.01 20.46
N LEU A 144 4.81 -10.03 20.19
CA LEU A 144 5.45 -9.07 19.29
C LEU A 144 4.88 -9.16 17.87
N VAL A 145 4.86 -10.36 17.27
CA VAL A 145 4.35 -10.56 15.90
C VAL A 145 2.87 -10.22 15.80
N SER A 146 2.06 -10.60 16.80
CA SER A 146 0.64 -10.23 16.84
C SER A 146 0.44 -8.72 16.91
N SER A 147 1.23 -8.02 17.73
CA SER A 147 1.18 -6.55 17.85
C SER A 147 1.62 -5.88 16.55
N MET A 148 2.71 -6.36 15.94
CA MET A 148 3.18 -5.88 14.64
C MET A 148 2.15 -6.08 13.54
N ASN A 149 1.51 -7.26 13.46
CA ASN A 149 0.42 -7.49 12.52
C ASN A 149 -0.74 -6.51 12.73
N LEU A 150 -1.17 -6.28 13.97
CA LEU A 150 -2.23 -5.32 14.25
C LEU A 150 -1.87 -3.90 13.79
N MET A 151 -0.65 -3.47 14.09
CA MET A 151 -0.12 -2.15 13.70
C MET A 151 0.00 -2.03 12.18
N LEU A 152 0.56 -3.04 11.51
CA LEU A 152 0.69 -3.09 10.06
C LEU A 152 -0.68 -3.07 9.36
N CYS A 153 -1.65 -3.84 9.84
CA CYS A 153 -3.03 -3.81 9.32
C CYS A 153 -3.62 -2.39 9.41
N SER A 154 -3.45 -1.75 10.57
CA SER A 154 -3.94 -0.39 10.81
C SER A 154 -3.25 0.62 9.88
N LEU A 155 -1.93 0.49 9.72
CA LEU A 155 -1.15 1.29 8.78
C LEU A 155 -1.65 1.12 7.35
N LEU A 156 -1.79 -0.12 6.85
CA LEU A 156 -2.22 -0.37 5.47
C LEU A 156 -3.60 0.20 5.18
N ILE A 157 -4.50 0.16 6.15
CA ILE A 157 -5.83 0.77 6.04
C ILE A 157 -5.74 2.30 5.89
N ASP A 158 -4.88 2.96 6.67
CA ASP A 158 -4.66 4.41 6.53
C ASP A 158 -3.96 4.76 5.22
N LEU A 159 -2.96 3.96 4.82
CA LEU A 159 -2.25 4.12 3.56
C LEU A 159 -3.16 3.86 2.36
N GLU A 160 -4.13 2.95 2.45
CA GLU A 160 -5.15 2.74 1.43
C GLU A 160 -6.00 4.00 1.23
N SER A 161 -6.45 4.61 2.32
CA SER A 161 -7.23 5.86 2.26
C SER A 161 -6.39 6.98 1.63
N LYS A 162 -5.12 7.08 2.01
CA LYS A 162 -4.23 8.14 1.56
C LYS A 162 -3.72 7.96 0.12
N PHE A 163 -3.33 6.74 -0.25
CA PHE A 163 -2.76 6.41 -1.56
C PHE A 163 -3.47 5.18 -2.16
N PRO A 164 -4.73 5.34 -2.61
CA PRO A 164 -5.54 4.21 -3.05
C PRO A 164 -4.94 3.49 -4.26
N PHE A 165 -4.31 4.19 -5.21
CA PHE A 165 -3.65 3.52 -6.35
C PHE A 165 -2.42 2.69 -5.97
N ILE A 166 -1.92 2.85 -4.74
CA ILE A 166 -0.74 2.15 -4.24
C ILE A 166 -1.17 0.99 -3.34
N PHE A 167 -2.00 1.28 -2.33
CA PHE A 167 -2.32 0.32 -1.27
C PHE A 167 -3.76 -0.22 -1.32
N SER A 168 -4.65 0.34 -2.14
CA SER A 168 -5.98 -0.26 -2.33
C SER A 168 -5.92 -1.34 -3.38
N PHE A 169 -6.24 -2.57 -2.97
CA PHE A 169 -6.47 -3.63 -3.93
C PHE A 169 -7.59 -3.26 -4.92
N TYR A 170 -8.71 -2.73 -4.42
CA TYR A 170 -9.87 -2.46 -5.25
C TYR A 170 -9.60 -1.34 -6.25
N ALA A 171 -8.95 -0.25 -5.83
CA ALA A 171 -8.56 0.81 -6.76
C ALA A 171 -7.70 0.26 -7.90
N ARG A 172 -6.71 -0.57 -7.55
CA ARG A 172 -5.77 -1.14 -8.53
C ARG A 172 -6.46 -2.08 -9.50
N LYS A 173 -7.32 -2.97 -9.02
CA LYS A 173 -8.11 -3.87 -9.91
C LYS A 173 -9.05 -3.07 -10.81
N LEU A 174 -9.77 -2.10 -10.27
CA LEU A 174 -10.66 -1.25 -11.05
C LEU A 174 -9.87 -0.42 -12.09
N PHE A 175 -8.71 0.12 -11.72
CA PHE A 175 -7.83 0.84 -12.64
C PHE A 175 -7.33 -0.07 -13.77
N GLN A 176 -6.78 -1.25 -13.45
CA GLN A 176 -6.31 -2.22 -14.44
C GLN A 176 -7.39 -2.60 -15.47
N LEU A 177 -8.63 -2.79 -15.00
CA LEU A 177 -9.75 -3.17 -15.87
C LEU A 177 -10.20 -2.04 -16.80
N ASN A 178 -10.09 -0.78 -16.37
CA ASN A 178 -10.72 0.35 -17.06
C ASN A 178 -9.75 1.33 -17.72
N TYR A 179 -8.45 1.25 -17.42
CA TYR A 179 -7.49 2.26 -17.89
C TYR A 179 -7.45 2.41 -19.42
N LYS A 180 -7.45 1.30 -20.16
CA LYS A 180 -7.45 1.34 -21.63
C LYS A 180 -8.68 2.06 -22.18
N MET A 181 -9.86 1.78 -21.61
CA MET A 181 -11.10 2.47 -21.97
C MET A 181 -11.03 3.96 -21.65
N PHE A 182 -10.47 4.36 -20.50
CA PHE A 182 -10.28 5.77 -20.17
C PHE A 182 -9.39 6.48 -21.19
N SER A 183 -8.24 5.88 -21.52
CA SER A 183 -7.30 6.47 -22.49
C SER A 183 -7.89 6.54 -23.90
N GLN A 184 -8.61 5.49 -24.33
CA GLN A 184 -9.29 5.45 -25.63
C GLN A 184 -10.39 6.51 -25.73
N ASN A 185 -11.31 6.56 -24.78
CA ASN A 185 -12.42 7.53 -24.80
C ASN A 185 -11.93 8.97 -24.82
N ILE A 186 -10.87 9.29 -24.07
CA ILE A 186 -10.29 10.64 -24.09
C ILE A 186 -9.61 10.92 -25.44
N THR A 187 -8.92 9.94 -26.02
CA THR A 187 -8.32 10.08 -27.35
C THR A 187 -9.40 10.36 -28.41
N GLU A 188 -10.49 9.59 -28.39
CA GLU A 188 -11.62 9.77 -29.31
C GLU A 188 -12.24 11.17 -29.17
N LEU A 189 -12.45 11.66 -27.95
CA LEU A 189 -12.94 13.02 -27.70
C LEU A 189 -12.06 14.08 -28.36
N HIS A 190 -10.73 13.96 -28.25
CA HIS A 190 -9.81 14.90 -28.91
C HIS A 190 -9.77 14.77 -30.43
N THR A 191 -10.03 13.57 -30.99
CA THR A 191 -10.13 13.41 -32.45
C THR A 191 -11.42 13.99 -33.03
N VAL A 192 -12.50 14.04 -32.25
CA VAL A 192 -13.79 14.62 -32.66
C VAL A 192 -13.78 16.15 -32.50
N PHE A 193 -13.03 16.68 -31.54
CA PHE A 193 -12.83 18.11 -31.32
C PHE A 193 -11.35 18.50 -31.51
N PRO A 194 -10.78 18.39 -32.74
CA PRO A 194 -9.43 18.83 -32.99
C PRO A 194 -9.35 20.34 -32.77
N SER A 195 -8.39 20.79 -31.95
CA SER A 195 -8.10 22.20 -31.72
C SER A 195 -8.01 22.93 -33.06
N SER A 196 -8.87 23.93 -33.27
CA SER A 196 -8.88 24.73 -34.49
C SER A 196 -7.54 25.46 -34.65
N ASN A 197 -6.96 25.36 -35.84
CA ASN A 197 -5.66 25.92 -36.23
C ASN A 197 -5.42 27.39 -35.78
N GLU A 198 -4.13 27.66 -35.51
CA GLU A 198 -3.45 28.85 -34.97
C GLU A 198 -3.70 30.23 -35.65
N THR A 199 -4.78 30.48 -36.38
CA THR A 199 -4.90 31.75 -37.15
C THR A 199 -5.88 32.80 -36.62
N ASN A 200 -6.56 32.61 -35.47
CA ASN A 200 -7.39 33.67 -34.87
C ASN A 200 -7.36 33.68 -33.33
N LEU A 201 -6.15 33.86 -32.78
CA LEU A 201 -5.82 33.83 -31.34
C LEU A 201 -6.08 35.18 -30.63
N ARG A 202 -7.32 35.69 -30.66
CA ARG A 202 -7.70 36.80 -29.77
C ARG A 202 -9.17 36.86 -29.33
N ASN A 203 -10.04 36.06 -29.94
CA ASN A 203 -11.47 35.99 -29.57
C ASN A 203 -11.93 34.59 -29.15
N ALA A 204 -11.00 33.64 -28.96
CA ALA A 204 -11.31 32.24 -28.62
C ALA A 204 -11.06 31.90 -27.13
N GLU A 205 -10.88 32.90 -26.27
CA GLU A 205 -10.69 32.69 -24.82
C GLU A 205 -12.00 32.36 -24.07
N GLU A 206 -13.15 32.23 -24.75
CA GLU A 206 -14.45 31.96 -24.11
C GLU A 206 -15.13 30.61 -24.47
N ASP A 207 -14.63 29.80 -25.41
CA ASP A 207 -15.31 28.55 -25.82
C ASP A 207 -14.48 27.26 -25.62
N HIS A 208 -14.47 26.81 -24.36
CA HIS A 208 -14.59 25.43 -23.89
C HIS A 208 -13.60 24.28 -24.21
N LEU A 209 -12.57 24.37 -25.06
CA LEU A 209 -11.75 23.16 -25.37
C LEU A 209 -10.23 23.33 -25.55
N GLU A 210 -9.60 24.31 -24.89
CA GLU A 210 -8.11 24.48 -24.94
C GLU A 210 -7.34 23.70 -23.86
N ARG A 211 -7.86 22.58 -23.33
CA ARG A 211 -7.12 21.78 -22.34
C ARG A 211 -6.51 20.54 -22.98
N PRO A 212 -5.21 20.24 -22.74
CA PRO A 212 -4.55 19.08 -23.33
C PRO A 212 -5.13 17.75 -22.79
N LYS A 213 -4.98 16.66 -23.56
CA LYS A 213 -5.43 15.30 -23.20
C LYS A 213 -5.04 14.88 -21.77
N THR A 214 -3.82 15.22 -21.38
CA THR A 214 -3.25 14.94 -20.06
C THR A 214 -4.08 15.52 -18.93
N TYR A 215 -4.62 16.73 -19.10
CA TYR A 215 -5.46 17.39 -18.11
C TYR A 215 -6.76 16.60 -17.84
N TYR A 216 -7.47 16.20 -18.90
CA TYR A 216 -8.72 15.45 -18.76
C TYR A 216 -8.51 14.08 -18.14
N LEU A 217 -7.43 13.39 -18.52
CA LEU A 217 -7.04 12.12 -17.93
C LEU A 217 -6.73 12.28 -16.44
N ALA A 218 -5.95 13.29 -16.06
CA ALA A 218 -5.67 13.61 -14.66
C ALA A 218 -6.95 13.85 -13.84
N LYS A 219 -7.88 14.67 -14.37
CA LYS A 219 -9.16 14.96 -13.70
C LYS A 219 -10.03 13.72 -13.52
N LEU A 220 -10.10 12.85 -14.53
CA LEU A 220 -10.87 11.61 -14.46
C LEU A 220 -10.28 10.65 -13.43
N LEU A 221 -8.95 10.54 -13.39
CA LEU A 221 -8.24 9.70 -12.42
C LEU A 221 -8.37 10.23 -10.99
N ASN A 222 -8.34 11.55 -10.79
CA ASN A 222 -8.62 12.17 -9.50
C ASN A 222 -10.07 11.94 -9.04
N THR A 223 -11.03 12.02 -9.96
CA THR A 223 -12.43 11.71 -9.65
C THR A 223 -12.59 10.24 -9.25
N PHE A 224 -11.91 9.34 -9.98
CA PHE A 224 -11.87 7.93 -9.66
C PHE A 224 -11.21 7.69 -8.28
N GLN A 225 -10.10 8.37 -7.98
CA GLN A 225 -9.43 8.33 -6.68
C GLN A 225 -10.39 8.64 -5.54
N ALA A 226 -11.08 9.77 -5.63
CA ALA A 226 -12.05 10.21 -4.64
C ALA A 226 -13.18 9.19 -4.47
N LYS A 227 -13.67 8.61 -5.56
CA LYS A 227 -14.72 7.59 -5.53
C LYS A 227 -14.27 6.30 -4.85
N VAL A 228 -13.03 5.87 -5.09
CA VAL A 228 -12.46 4.69 -4.40
C VAL A 228 -12.30 4.98 -2.90
N ARG A 229 -11.71 6.13 -2.53
CA ARG A 229 -11.56 6.53 -1.12
C ARG A 229 -12.88 6.51 -0.35
N ASN A 230 -13.98 6.91 -0.99
CA ASN A 230 -15.28 7.01 -0.34
C ASN A 230 -16.09 5.71 -0.33
N CYS A 231 -15.89 4.82 -1.31
CA CYS A 231 -16.80 3.70 -1.54
C CYS A 231 -16.15 2.32 -1.61
N TYR A 232 -14.83 2.22 -1.79
CA TYR A 232 -14.14 0.98 -2.12
C TYR A 232 -12.89 0.76 -1.25
N THR A 233 -12.84 1.32 -0.05
CA THR A 233 -11.77 1.02 0.93
C THR A 233 -12.05 -0.31 1.63
N THR A 234 -11.00 -0.94 2.15
CA THR A 234 -11.11 -2.18 2.95
C THR A 234 -12.07 -2.00 4.11
N LEU A 235 -12.03 -0.86 4.81
CA LEU A 235 -12.95 -0.58 5.91
C LEU A 235 -14.40 -0.49 5.46
N GLU A 236 -14.67 0.21 4.36
CA GLU A 236 -16.03 0.36 3.86
C GLU A 236 -16.61 -0.99 3.40
N ILE A 237 -15.78 -1.83 2.80
CA ILE A 237 -16.19 -3.17 2.37
C ILE A 237 -16.41 -4.10 3.56
N ILE A 238 -15.53 -4.07 4.58
CA ILE A 238 -15.76 -4.80 5.84
C ILE A 238 -17.07 -4.35 6.48
N ARG A 239 -17.31 -3.04 6.55
CA ARG A 239 -18.57 -2.47 7.07
C ARG A 239 -19.77 -3.01 6.30
N GLN A 240 -19.71 -3.03 4.97
CA GLN A 240 -20.76 -3.57 4.13
C GLN A 240 -20.96 -5.09 4.29
N CYS A 241 -19.91 -5.90 4.39
CA CYS A 241 -20.02 -7.35 4.68
C CYS A 241 -20.67 -7.57 6.07
N ASN A 242 -20.42 -6.71 7.05
CA ASN A 242 -20.97 -6.83 8.41
C ASN A 242 -22.42 -6.36 8.56
N THR A 243 -22.91 -5.51 7.64
CA THR A 243 -24.27 -4.96 7.73
C THR A 243 -25.38 -5.97 7.44
N THR A 244 -25.13 -7.03 6.66
CA THR A 244 -26.18 -8.03 6.36
C THR A 244 -25.64 -9.47 6.33
N SER A 245 -26.47 -10.41 6.82
CA SER A 245 -26.13 -11.85 6.85
C SER A 245 -25.89 -12.43 5.45
N SER A 246 -26.61 -11.95 4.43
CA SER A 246 -26.43 -12.39 3.04
C SER A 246 -25.09 -11.93 2.46
N ARG A 247 -24.65 -10.71 2.73
CA ARG A 247 -23.34 -10.19 2.27
C ARG A 247 -22.20 -10.93 2.98
N LEU A 248 -22.30 -11.12 4.29
CA LEU A 248 -21.34 -11.92 5.03
C LEU A 248 -21.17 -13.34 4.46
N GLN A 249 -22.28 -14.00 4.10
CA GLN A 249 -22.23 -15.33 3.47
C GLN A 249 -21.57 -15.29 2.09
N SER A 250 -21.82 -14.25 1.28
CA SER A 250 -21.14 -14.07 -0.01
C SER A 250 -19.63 -13.86 0.16
N CYS A 251 -19.19 -13.02 1.10
CA CYS A 251 -17.77 -12.79 1.40
C CYS A 251 -17.10 -14.12 1.87
N LYS A 252 -17.76 -14.89 2.76
CA LYS A 252 -17.28 -16.22 3.20
C LYS A 252 -17.20 -17.26 2.07
N ARG A 253 -18.20 -17.31 1.18
CA ARG A 253 -18.16 -18.22 0.01
C ARG A 253 -17.04 -17.85 -0.95
N TYR A 254 -16.79 -16.56 -1.14
CA TYR A 254 -15.71 -16.10 -1.99
C TYR A 254 -14.33 -16.49 -1.44
N LYS A 255 -14.08 -16.26 -0.14
CA LYS A 255 -12.84 -16.70 0.53
C LYS A 255 -12.55 -18.19 0.28
N ARG A 256 -13.56 -19.06 0.44
CA ARG A 256 -13.41 -20.50 0.17
C ARG A 256 -13.11 -20.80 -1.30
N LYS A 257 -13.62 -20.00 -2.26
CA LYS A 257 -13.32 -20.20 -3.68
C LYS A 257 -11.88 -19.80 -4.02
N LEU A 258 -11.37 -18.75 -3.40
CA LEU A 258 -9.95 -18.34 -3.47
C LEU A 258 -9.04 -19.44 -2.93
N GLU A 259 -9.33 -19.93 -1.71
CA GLU A 259 -8.56 -21.02 -1.08
C GLU A 259 -8.55 -22.31 -1.92
N ASN A 260 -9.60 -22.55 -2.70
CA ASN A 260 -9.73 -23.72 -3.57
C ASN A 260 -9.24 -23.48 -5.01
N GLY A 261 -8.64 -22.32 -5.32
CA GLY A 261 -8.11 -21.99 -6.65
C GLY A 261 -9.14 -21.86 -7.78
N ASN A 262 -10.45 -21.83 -7.45
CA ASN A 262 -11.56 -21.90 -8.42
C ASN A 262 -12.19 -20.54 -8.74
N ALA A 263 -11.53 -19.42 -8.43
CA ALA A 263 -12.09 -18.09 -8.62
C ALA A 263 -11.85 -17.56 -10.05
N GLN A 264 -12.93 -17.39 -10.82
CA GLN A 264 -12.95 -16.70 -12.12
C GLN A 264 -13.69 -15.34 -12.03
N LEU A 265 -13.37 -14.46 -12.98
CA LEU A 265 -13.43 -12.98 -13.01
C LEU A 265 -14.77 -12.23 -12.79
N SER A 266 -15.92 -12.87 -12.56
CA SER A 266 -17.23 -12.17 -12.65
C SER A 266 -17.84 -11.70 -11.32
N VAL A 267 -17.10 -11.72 -10.22
CA VAL A 267 -17.66 -11.40 -8.90
C VAL A 267 -17.53 -9.89 -8.60
N PRO A 268 -18.58 -9.23 -8.06
CA PRO A 268 -18.52 -7.81 -7.73
C PRO A 268 -17.33 -7.50 -6.82
N VAL A 269 -16.53 -6.51 -7.22
CA VAL A 269 -15.37 -5.97 -6.49
C VAL A 269 -15.64 -5.82 -4.99
N HIS A 270 -16.84 -5.36 -4.61
CA HIS A 270 -17.30 -5.19 -3.22
C HIS A 270 -17.44 -6.44 -2.35
N SER A 271 -17.32 -7.65 -2.92
CA SER A 271 -17.53 -8.90 -2.18
C SER A 271 -16.25 -9.64 -1.81
N MET A 272 -15.10 -9.07 -2.18
CA MET A 272 -13.79 -9.59 -1.78
C MET A 272 -13.49 -9.06 -0.39
N SER A 273 -12.95 -9.87 0.52
CA SER A 273 -12.60 -9.47 1.88
C SER A 273 -11.15 -9.87 2.17
N TYR A 274 -10.32 -8.94 2.63
CA TYR A 274 -8.91 -9.18 2.93
C TYR A 274 -8.70 -9.96 4.22
N ASN A 275 -7.77 -10.92 4.20
CA ASN A 275 -7.13 -11.44 5.40
C ASN A 275 -5.72 -10.86 5.49
N LEU A 276 -5.55 -9.79 6.24
CA LEU A 276 -4.28 -9.05 6.33
C LEU A 276 -3.29 -9.71 7.32
N CYS A 277 -3.23 -11.04 7.42
CA CYS A 277 -2.22 -11.69 8.25
C CYS A 277 -0.83 -11.53 7.60
N LEU A 278 -0.20 -10.36 7.81
CA LEU A 278 0.94 -9.93 7.01
C LEU A 278 2.22 -10.68 7.36
N LEU A 279 2.43 -10.94 8.64
CA LEU A 279 3.56 -11.69 9.17
C LEU A 279 3.07 -13.07 9.63
N ASP A 280 3.57 -14.13 8.99
CA ASP A 280 3.38 -15.51 9.45
C ASP A 280 4.41 -15.83 10.54
N LEU A 281 3.92 -16.10 11.76
CA LEU A 281 4.76 -16.49 12.90
C LEU A 281 5.57 -17.76 12.60
N SER A 282 5.08 -18.66 11.75
CA SER A 282 5.78 -19.88 11.36
C SER A 282 6.99 -19.57 10.47
N ALA A 283 6.84 -18.63 9.53
CA ALA A 283 7.93 -18.12 8.71
C ALA A 283 8.98 -17.39 9.57
N VAL A 284 8.55 -16.52 10.48
CA VAL A 284 9.47 -15.85 11.43
C VAL A 284 10.26 -16.88 12.25
N LYS A 285 9.58 -17.87 12.84
CA LYS A 285 10.25 -18.93 13.64
C LYS A 285 11.22 -19.77 12.82
N ARG A 286 10.92 -20.05 11.55
CA ARG A 286 11.79 -20.81 10.64
C ARG A 286 13.11 -20.09 10.43
N ASN A 287 13.06 -18.78 10.21
CA ASN A 287 14.25 -17.96 9.93
C ASN A 287 15.07 -17.66 11.19
N ILE A 288 14.44 -17.63 12.38
CA ILE A 288 15.18 -17.52 13.66
C ILE A 288 15.96 -18.81 14.00
N LYS A 289 15.42 -20.00 13.67
CA LYS A 289 16.01 -21.28 14.06
C LYS A 289 17.31 -21.63 13.35
N ASN A 290 17.58 -21.02 12.20
CA ASN A 290 18.78 -21.34 11.44
C ASN A 290 20.06 -20.77 12.06
N ASP A 291 19.99 -19.84 13.03
CA ASP A 291 21.18 -19.19 13.62
C ASP A 291 21.17 -18.99 15.16
N ALA A 292 20.18 -19.50 15.91
CA ALA A 292 20.08 -19.17 17.34
C ALA A 292 20.86 -20.11 18.28
N ARG A 293 22.02 -19.66 18.80
CA ARG A 293 22.53 -20.10 20.12
C ARG A 293 22.20 -19.15 21.28
N ASP A 294 21.94 -17.84 21.08
CA ASP A 294 21.92 -16.90 22.21
C ASP A 294 20.84 -15.78 22.14
N LEU A 295 19.56 -16.15 21.95
CA LEU A 295 18.45 -15.18 22.07
C LEU A 295 17.72 -15.27 23.41
N PRO A 296 17.47 -14.14 24.13
CA PRO A 296 16.63 -14.07 25.32
C PRO A 296 15.12 -14.03 24.96
N ILE A 297 14.75 -14.59 23.81
CA ILE A 297 13.37 -14.71 23.33
C ILE A 297 12.93 -16.15 23.58
N LYS A 298 11.90 -16.36 24.41
CA LYS A 298 11.33 -17.70 24.60
C LYS A 298 10.57 -18.12 23.34
N SER A 299 11.22 -18.85 22.45
CA SER A 299 10.55 -19.63 21.42
C SER A 299 10.03 -20.94 22.03
N LYS A 300 8.86 -20.91 22.68
CA LYS A 300 8.19 -22.17 23.01
C LYS A 300 7.65 -22.79 21.71
N CYS A 301 8.48 -23.62 21.06
CA CYS A 301 8.01 -24.69 20.18
C CYS A 301 7.78 -25.91 21.07
N LYS A 302 6.51 -26.25 21.32
CA LYS A 302 6.16 -27.65 21.62
C LYS A 302 6.07 -28.39 20.30
#